data_AF-A0AAV2SDY0-F1
#
_entry.id   AF-A0AAV2SDY0-F1
#
_cell.length_a   1.000
_cell.length_b   1.000
_cell.length_c   1.000
_cell.angle_alpha   90.00
_cell.angle_beta   90.00
_cell.angle_gamma   90.00
#
_symmetry.space_group_name_H-M   'P 1'
#
loop_
_entity.id
_entity.type
_entity.pdbx_description
1 polymer ?
#
loop_
_entity_poly.entity_id
_entity_poly.type
_entity_poly.pdbx_seq_one_letter_code
_entity_poly.pdbx_strand_id
1 'polypeptide(L)'
;MGVRGLLTYVQEHASAALEWHKLHGRHVIIDGNNLAFTIFHDGTGLNAAFGGDYDKYARYIEDFFKRLQECEVTCHVVMDGGQPLNNKKLRTVRQRVKDQISSALRLNPKNQLTNKLFPPIGRQVLENRKKIMGYSVKTVDFDS
;
A
#
# COMPACT_ATOMS: atom_id res chain seq x y z
N MET A 1 4.90 3.40 -8.44
CA MET A 1 5.74 4.37 -9.19
C MET A 1 6.87 4.73 -8.25
N GLY A 2 8.04 5.04 -8.76
CA GLY A 2 9.17 5.43 -7.93
C GLY A 2 10.42 5.56 -8.77
N VAL A 3 11.45 6.13 -8.17
CA VAL A 3 12.79 6.14 -8.76
C VAL A 3 13.32 4.71 -8.72
N ARG A 4 13.55 4.11 -9.89
CA ARG A 4 14.05 2.73 -10.00
C ARG A 4 15.40 2.62 -9.28
N GLY A 5 15.54 1.63 -8.40
CA GLY A 5 16.75 1.38 -7.63
C GLY A 5 16.91 2.25 -6.37
N LEU A 6 16.04 3.24 -6.14
CA LEU A 6 16.17 4.14 -4.98
C LEU A 6 16.02 3.40 -3.65
N LEU A 7 15.03 2.51 -3.53
CA LEU A 7 14.84 1.74 -2.30
C LEU A 7 16.09 0.90 -1.98
N THR A 8 16.60 0.16 -2.98
CA THR A 8 17.82 -0.65 -2.84
C THR A 8 19.00 0.21 -2.45
N TYR A 9 19.19 1.35 -3.12
CA TYR A 9 20.26 2.29 -2.81
C TYR A 9 20.18 2.82 -1.36
N VAL A 10 19.00 3.24 -0.92
CA VAL A 10 18.78 3.72 0.45
C VAL A 10 19.03 2.61 1.47
N GLN A 11 18.64 1.36 1.19
CA GLN A 11 18.88 0.22 2.07
C GLN A 11 20.37 -0.12 2.18
N GLU A 12 21.10 -0.11 1.06
CA GLU A 12 22.54 -0.35 1.02
C GLU A 12 23.34 0.73 1.77
N HIS A 13 22.81 1.96 1.83
CA HIS A 13 23.45 3.11 2.47
C HIS A 13 22.68 3.58 3.72
N ALA A 14 21.90 2.69 4.36
CA ALA A 14 20.97 3.07 5.42
C ALA A 14 21.65 3.81 6.58
N SER A 15 22.88 3.43 6.95
CA SER A 15 23.64 4.09 8.01
C SER A 15 24.02 5.55 7.71
N ALA A 16 24.10 5.92 6.43
CA ALA A 16 24.40 7.28 5.98
C ALA A 16 23.15 8.05 5.54
N ALA A 17 22.09 7.33 5.12
CA ALA A 17 20.89 7.90 4.53
C ALA A 17 19.70 8.00 5.50
N LEU A 18 19.71 7.24 6.61
CA LEU A 18 18.60 7.13 7.56
C LEU A 18 19.05 7.31 9.00
N GLU A 19 18.18 7.93 9.79
CA GLU A 19 18.33 8.05 11.24
C GLU A 19 17.28 7.19 11.96
N TRP A 20 17.68 6.57 13.06
CA TRP A 20 16.78 5.78 13.89
C TRP A 20 15.94 6.69 14.78
N HIS A 21 14.61 6.57 14.67
CA HIS A 21 13.68 7.30 15.52
C HIS A 21 12.75 6.37 16.29
N LYS A 22 12.59 6.64 17.59
CA LYS A 22 11.54 6.01 18.41
C LYS A 22 10.20 6.65 18.04
N LEU A 23 9.26 5.80 17.62
CA LEU A 23 7.92 6.26 17.21
C LEU A 23 6.96 6.45 18.39
N HIS A 24 7.30 5.98 19.60
CA HIS A 24 6.42 6.08 20.75
C HIS A 24 6.01 7.52 21.07
N GLY A 25 4.70 7.76 21.19
CA GLY A 25 4.11 9.08 21.41
C GLY A 25 4.24 10.04 20.22
N ARG A 26 4.55 9.55 19.00
CA ARG A 26 4.76 10.39 17.81
C ARG A 26 3.58 10.34 16.85
N HIS A 27 3.48 11.39 16.04
CA HIS A 27 2.59 11.45 14.89
C HIS A 27 3.33 11.00 13.64
N VAL A 28 2.71 10.14 12.84
CA VAL A 28 3.27 9.67 11.57
C VAL A 28 2.28 9.88 10.43
N ILE A 29 2.80 10.26 9.27
CA ILE A 29 2.04 10.33 8.03
C ILE A 29 2.40 9.10 7.21
N ILE A 30 1.40 8.35 6.78
CA ILE A 30 1.59 7.10 6.04
C ILE A 30 0.93 7.24 4.66
N ASP A 31 1.69 6.97 3.61
CA ASP A 31 1.15 6.74 2.27
C ASP A 31 0.29 5.46 2.28
N GLY A 32 -1.02 5.65 2.21
CA GLY A 32 -1.99 4.59 2.32
C GLY A 32 -2.08 3.71 1.08
N ASN A 33 -1.75 4.19 -0.12
CA ASN A 33 -1.75 3.33 -1.31
C ASN A 33 -0.57 2.37 -1.28
N ASN A 34 0.60 2.87 -0.91
CA ASN A 34 1.76 2.02 -0.75
C ASN A 34 1.56 1.05 0.42
N LEU A 35 1.02 1.52 1.56
CA LEU A 35 0.69 0.64 2.68
C LEU A 35 -0.28 -0.48 2.26
N ALA A 36 -1.34 -0.15 1.51
CA ALA A 36 -2.30 -1.14 1.06
C ALA A 36 -1.63 -2.26 0.27
N PHE A 37 -0.78 -1.87 -0.69
CA PHE A 37 -0.02 -2.76 -1.54
C PHE A 37 0.95 -3.62 -0.73
N THR A 38 1.74 -3.02 0.16
CA THR A 38 2.73 -3.70 1.00
C THR A 38 2.09 -4.73 1.91
N ILE A 39 1.05 -4.37 2.67
CA ILE A 39 0.36 -5.32 3.57
C ILE A 39 -0.19 -6.52 2.78
N PHE A 40 -0.74 -6.29 1.60
CA PHE A 40 -1.31 -7.37 0.79
C PHE A 40 -0.23 -8.32 0.23
N HIS A 41 0.91 -7.79 -0.18
CA HIS A 41 1.96 -8.61 -0.81
C HIS A 41 2.92 -9.27 0.17
N ASP A 42 3.06 -8.70 1.37
CA ASP A 42 3.95 -9.24 2.40
C ASP A 42 3.16 -10.10 3.42
N GLY A 43 1.83 -10.04 3.39
CA GLY A 43 0.95 -10.87 4.21
C GLY A 43 1.00 -12.35 3.85
N THR A 44 1.21 -13.20 4.85
CA THR A 44 1.44 -14.63 4.65
C THR A 44 0.17 -15.37 4.20
N GLY A 45 0.28 -16.05 3.07
CA GLY A 45 -0.81 -16.85 2.52
C GLY A 45 -2.00 -16.03 2.04
N LEU A 46 -1.79 -14.78 1.61
CA LEU A 46 -2.75 -14.06 0.78
C LEU A 46 -2.61 -14.51 -0.67
N ASN A 47 -3.74 -14.82 -1.32
CA ASN A 47 -3.74 -15.34 -2.67
C ASN A 47 -4.41 -14.39 -3.67
N ALA A 48 -3.60 -13.74 -4.50
CA ALA A 48 -4.08 -12.86 -5.56
C ALA A 48 -4.72 -13.63 -6.73
N ALA A 49 -4.32 -14.88 -6.97
CA ALA A 49 -4.76 -15.67 -8.12
C ALA A 49 -6.26 -16.07 -8.05
N PHE A 50 -6.85 -16.06 -6.86
CA PHE A 50 -8.27 -16.33 -6.64
C PHE A 50 -9.08 -15.06 -6.39
N GLY A 51 -8.58 -13.89 -6.83
CA GLY A 51 -9.28 -12.61 -6.70
C GLY A 51 -9.01 -11.87 -5.40
N GLY A 52 -8.22 -12.44 -4.48
CA GLY A 52 -7.75 -11.80 -3.24
C GLY A 52 -8.46 -12.32 -1.98
N ASP A 53 -7.69 -12.59 -0.93
CA ASP A 53 -8.18 -13.00 0.38
C ASP A 53 -8.47 -11.77 1.27
N TYR A 54 -9.61 -11.13 1.04
CA TYR A 54 -9.95 -9.85 1.67
C TYR A 54 -10.18 -9.92 3.18
N ASP A 55 -10.64 -11.05 3.69
CA ASP A 55 -10.86 -11.28 5.13
C ASP A 55 -9.54 -11.34 5.90
N LYS A 56 -8.57 -12.11 5.40
CA LYS A 56 -7.23 -12.21 5.97
C LYS A 56 -6.49 -10.88 5.81
N TYR A 57 -6.62 -10.24 4.65
CA TYR A 57 -6.04 -8.93 4.40
C TYR A 57 -6.57 -7.87 5.38
N ALA A 58 -7.89 -7.86 5.64
CA ALA A 58 -8.49 -6.97 6.63
C ALA A 58 -7.90 -7.17 8.03
N ARG A 59 -7.67 -8.42 8.46
CA ARG A 59 -7.03 -8.71 9.75
C ARG A 59 -5.60 -8.15 9.81
N TYR A 60 -4.82 -8.29 8.75
CA TYR A 60 -3.46 -7.71 8.72
C TYR A 60 -3.46 -6.18 8.79
N ILE A 61 -4.45 -5.53 8.18
CA ILE A 61 -4.62 -4.08 8.32
C ILE A 61 -4.90 -3.72 9.78
N GLU A 62 -5.82 -4.45 10.44
CA GLU A 62 -6.15 -4.21 11.86
C GLU A 62 -4.93 -4.39 12.76
N ASP A 63 -4.23 -5.51 12.59
CA ASP A 63 -3.04 -5.83 13.40
C ASP A 63 -1.94 -4.80 13.23
N PHE A 64 -1.73 -4.29 12.00
CA PHE A 64 -0.77 -3.24 11.72
C PHE A 64 -1.08 -1.97 12.53
N PHE A 65 -2.32 -1.49 12.44
CA PHE A 65 -2.72 -0.26 13.13
C PHE A 65 -2.82 -0.44 14.65
N LYS A 66 -3.26 -1.61 15.12
CA LYS A 66 -3.30 -1.94 16.55
C LYS A 66 -1.90 -1.90 17.17
N ARG A 67 -0.89 -2.45 16.50
CA ARG A 67 0.51 -2.39 16.97
C ARG A 67 1.03 -0.95 17.06
N LEU A 68 0.64 -0.08 16.13
CA LEU A 68 0.99 1.34 16.19
C LEU A 68 0.31 2.03 17.38
N GLN A 69 -0.96 1.71 17.65
CA GLN A 69 -1.69 2.22 18.80
C GLN A 69 -1.12 1.74 20.13
N GLU A 70 -0.76 0.46 20.24
CA GLU A 70 -0.08 -0.11 21.43
C GLU A 70 1.24 0.61 21.73
N CYS A 71 1.89 1.14 20.70
CA CYS A 71 3.08 1.98 20.81
C CYS A 71 2.77 3.48 21.00
N GLU A 72 1.52 3.89 21.21
CA GLU A 72 1.10 5.30 21.30
C GLU A 72 1.46 6.14 20.07
N VAL A 73 1.48 5.52 18.89
CA VAL A 73 1.73 6.21 17.61
C VAL A 73 0.41 6.71 17.03
N THR A 74 0.30 8.02 16.84
CA THR A 74 -0.85 8.62 16.16
C THR A 74 -0.63 8.61 14.64
N CYS A 75 -1.43 7.83 13.92
CA CYS A 75 -1.28 7.64 12.49
C CYS A 75 -2.24 8.51 11.68
N HIS A 76 -1.71 9.20 10.66
CA HIS A 76 -2.46 9.93 9.66
C HIS A 76 -2.24 9.27 8.30
N VAL A 77 -3.27 8.61 7.78
CA VAL A 77 -3.15 7.86 6.52
C VAL A 77 -3.65 8.73 5.37
N VAL A 78 -2.77 8.97 4.40
CA VAL A 78 -3.07 9.76 3.20
C VAL A 78 -3.36 8.81 2.04
N MET A 79 -4.48 9.03 1.36
CA MET A 79 -4.87 8.26 0.18
C MET A 79 -4.86 9.17 -1.04
N ASP A 80 -4.22 8.74 -2.13
CA ASP A 80 -4.27 9.41 -3.44
C ASP A 80 -5.71 9.67 -3.87
N GLY A 81 -5.96 10.88 -4.36
CA GLY A 81 -7.23 11.30 -4.92
C GLY A 81 -7.42 10.94 -6.38
N GLY A 82 -8.13 11.83 -7.08
CA GLY A 82 -8.36 11.72 -8.51
C GLY A 82 -7.10 11.98 -9.33
N GLN A 83 -7.15 11.66 -10.62
CA GLN A 83 -6.08 12.05 -11.53
C GLN A 83 -6.22 13.52 -11.91
N PRO A 84 -5.12 14.32 -11.90
CA PRO A 84 -5.19 15.71 -12.34
C PRO A 84 -5.61 15.81 -13.80
N LEU A 85 -6.53 16.74 -14.10
CA LEU A 85 -7.14 16.97 -15.42
C LEU A 85 -6.14 17.35 -16.53
N ASN A 86 -4.89 17.64 -16.16
CA ASN A 86 -3.84 18.06 -17.09
C ASN A 86 -3.26 16.92 -17.95
N ASN A 87 -3.83 15.71 -17.87
CA ASN A 87 -3.49 14.52 -18.66
C ASN A 87 -2.02 14.05 -18.59
N LYS A 88 -1.17 14.69 -17.77
CA LYS A 88 0.26 14.40 -17.69
C LYS A 88 0.56 12.95 -17.27
N LYS A 89 -0.37 12.34 -16.52
CA LYS A 89 -0.25 10.96 -16.00
C LYS A 89 -1.07 9.92 -16.78
N LEU A 90 -1.94 10.33 -17.72
CA LEU A 90 -2.84 9.40 -18.42
C LEU A 90 -2.12 8.27 -19.15
N ARG A 91 -1.01 8.58 -19.85
CA ARG A 91 -0.22 7.56 -20.55
C ARG A 91 0.29 6.50 -19.58
N THR A 92 0.82 6.93 -18.44
CA THR A 92 1.36 6.06 -17.40
C THR A 92 0.26 5.23 -16.73
N VAL A 93 -0.88 5.83 -16.43
CA VAL A 93 -2.04 5.12 -15.86
C VAL A 93 -2.56 4.07 -16.83
N ARG A 94 -2.75 4.43 -18.10
CA ARG A 94 -3.22 3.49 -19.14
C ARG A 94 -2.27 2.32 -19.32
N GLN A 95 -0.95 2.59 -19.34
CA GLN A 95 0.04 1.52 -19.44
C GLN A 95 -0.02 0.60 -18.22
N ARG A 96 -0.09 1.17 -17.00
CA ARG A 96 -0.22 0.37 -15.77
C ARG A 96 -1.46 -0.52 -15.77
N VAL A 97 -2.61 -0.02 -16.22
CA VAL A 97 -3.83 -0.83 -16.29
C VAL A 97 -3.67 -1.99 -17.28
N LYS A 98 -3.05 -1.74 -18.45
CA LYS A 98 -2.72 -2.81 -19.41
C LYS A 98 -1.79 -3.85 -18.82
N ASP A 99 -0.75 -3.41 -18.11
CA ASP A 99 0.21 -4.29 -17.45
C ASP A 99 -0.47 -5.13 -16.37
N GLN A 100 -1.35 -4.53 -15.56
CA GLN A 100 -2.17 -5.24 -14.56
C GLN A 100 -3.06 -6.30 -15.19
N ILE A 101 -3.75 -5.98 -16.29
CA ILE A 101 -4.59 -6.96 -17.03
C ILE A 101 -3.73 -8.12 -17.53
N SER A 102 -2.59 -7.82 -18.16
CA SER A 102 -1.65 -8.84 -18.65
C SER A 102 -1.11 -9.73 -17.52
N SER A 103 -0.73 -9.13 -16.39
CA SER A 103 -0.31 -9.85 -15.19
C SER A 103 -1.42 -10.73 -14.62
N ALA A 104 -2.66 -10.24 -14.56
CA ALA A 104 -3.81 -10.99 -14.08
C ALA A 104 -4.11 -12.21 -14.96
N LEU A 105 -4.03 -12.07 -16.28
CA LEU A 105 -4.23 -13.20 -17.22
C LEU A 105 -3.18 -14.30 -17.07
N ARG A 106 -1.98 -13.96 -16.59
CA ARG A 106 -0.86 -14.90 -16.38
C ARG A 106 -0.77 -15.40 -14.94
N LEU A 107 -1.55 -14.83 -14.03
CA LEU A 107 -1.48 -15.11 -12.61
C LEU A 107 -2.02 -16.50 -12.30
N ASN A 108 -1.28 -17.25 -11.50
CA ASN A 108 -1.70 -18.53 -10.96
C ASN A 108 -1.08 -18.75 -9.58
N PRO A 109 -1.55 -19.73 -8.80
CA PRO A 109 -1.05 -19.94 -7.44
C PRO A 109 0.46 -20.22 -7.34
N LYS A 110 1.10 -20.71 -8.41
CA LYS A 110 2.54 -21.02 -8.43
C LYS A 110 3.42 -19.79 -8.67
N ASN A 111 2.92 -18.78 -9.40
CA ASN A 111 3.70 -17.59 -9.77
C ASN A 111 3.27 -16.30 -9.06
N GLN A 112 2.28 -16.35 -8.16
CA GLN A 112 1.75 -15.17 -7.47
C GLN A 112 2.78 -14.39 -6.64
N LEU A 113 3.83 -15.05 -6.14
CA LEU A 113 4.87 -14.38 -5.35
C LEU A 113 5.77 -13.50 -6.22
N THR A 114 6.02 -13.90 -7.46
CA THR A 114 6.87 -13.18 -8.41
C THR A 114 6.05 -12.22 -9.28
N ASN A 115 4.82 -12.59 -9.62
CA ASN A 115 3.88 -11.76 -10.38
C ASN A 115 2.90 -11.07 -9.42
N LYS A 116 3.40 -10.06 -8.68
CA LYS A 116 2.61 -9.30 -7.71
C LYS A 116 1.47 -8.56 -8.40
N LEU A 117 0.23 -8.99 -8.12
CA LEU A 117 -0.99 -8.31 -8.53
C LEU A 117 -1.77 -7.85 -7.29
N PHE A 118 -2.05 -6.55 -7.21
CA PHE A 118 -2.90 -6.01 -6.17
C PHE A 118 -4.38 -6.19 -6.55
N PRO A 119 -5.22 -6.76 -5.66
CA PRO A 119 -6.59 -7.08 -6.00
C PRO A 119 -7.46 -5.82 -6.14
N PRO A 120 -8.48 -5.83 -7.02
CA PRO A 120 -9.27 -4.63 -7.34
C PRO A 120 -9.92 -3.96 -6.13
N ILE A 121 -10.38 -4.74 -5.14
CA ILE A 121 -11.11 -4.23 -3.97
C ILE A 121 -10.15 -3.94 -2.79
N GLY A 122 -8.86 -4.28 -2.90
CA GLY A 122 -7.90 -4.16 -1.80
C GLY A 122 -7.84 -2.74 -1.22
N ARG A 123 -7.88 -1.71 -2.07
CA ARG A 123 -7.91 -0.32 -1.61
C ARG A 123 -9.13 -0.02 -0.76
N GLN A 124 -10.31 -0.47 -1.17
CA GLN A 124 -11.55 -0.24 -0.45
C GLN A 124 -11.60 -1.00 0.88
N VAL A 125 -10.98 -2.19 0.96
CA VAL A 125 -10.82 -2.90 2.23
C VAL A 125 -10.03 -2.06 3.24
N LEU A 126 -8.89 -1.49 2.82
CA LEU A 126 -8.11 -0.60 3.69
C LEU A 126 -8.93 0.61 4.13
N GLU A 127 -9.61 1.29 3.20
CA GLU A 127 -10.45 2.45 3.51
C GLU A 127 -11.57 2.12 4.50
N ASN A 128 -12.27 0.99 4.31
CA ASN A 128 -13.34 0.54 5.18
C ASN A 128 -12.82 0.18 6.58
N ARG A 129 -11.70 -0.56 6.67
CA ARG A 129 -11.14 -0.95 7.97
C ARG A 129 -10.65 0.26 8.77
N LYS A 130 -9.99 1.23 8.13
CA LYS A 130 -9.58 2.48 8.80
C LYS A 130 -10.75 3.25 9.37
N LYS A 131 -11.86 3.36 8.63
CA LYS A 131 -13.09 4.02 9.11
C LYS A 131 -13.68 3.31 10.33
N ILE A 132 -13.75 1.98 10.29
CA ILE A 132 -14.25 1.16 11.41
C ILE A 132 -13.38 1.35 12.66
N MET A 133 -12.06 1.47 12.49
CA MET A 133 -11.11 1.63 13.59
C MET A 133 -10.98 3.09 14.09
N GLY A 134 -11.65 4.06 13.47
CA GLY A 134 -11.64 5.45 13.92
C GLY A 134 -10.35 6.25 13.63
N TYR A 135 -9.47 5.78 12.74
CA TYR A 135 -8.27 6.55 12.37
C TYR A 135 -8.61 7.77 11.50
N SER A 136 -7.87 8.87 11.69
CA SER A 136 -7.99 10.07 10.87
C SER A 136 -7.56 9.79 9.43
N VAL A 137 -8.54 9.73 8.52
CA VAL A 137 -8.32 9.53 7.08
C VAL A 137 -8.37 10.89 6.39
N LYS A 138 -7.31 11.20 5.64
CA LYS A 138 -7.33 12.32 4.69
C LYS A 138 -7.13 11.77 3.28
N THR A 139 -8.16 11.90 2.47
CA THR A 139 -8.02 11.71 1.01
C THR A 139 -7.65 13.07 0.44
N VAL A 140 -6.56 13.12 -0.31
CA VAL A 140 -6.15 14.32 -1.04
C VAL A 140 -6.93 14.42 -2.36
N ASP A 141 -7.03 15.61 -2.96
CA ASP A 141 -7.77 15.80 -4.21
C ASP A 141 -7.08 15.12 -5.41
N PHE A 142 -5.75 15.00 -5.37
CA PHE A 142 -4.90 14.41 -6.41
C PHE A 142 -3.85 13.47 -5.80
N ASP A 143 -2.88 12.97 -6.58
CA ASP A 143 -1.80 12.11 -6.06
C ASP A 143 -1.07 12.75 -4.86
N SER A 144 -0.82 11.97 -3.81
CA SER A 144 -0.08 12.34 -2.59
C SER A 144 1.43 12.25 -2.73
#